data_AF-A0A352F973-F1
#
_entry.id   AF-A0A352F973-F1
#
_cell.length_a   1.000
_cell.length_b   1.000
_cell.length_c   1.000
_cell.angle_alpha   90.00
_cell.angle_beta   90.00
_cell.angle_gamma   90.00
#
_symmetry.space_group_name_H-M   'P 1'
#
loop_
_entity.id
_entity.type
_entity.pdbx_description
1 polymer ?
#
loop_
_entity_poly.entity_id
_entity_poly.type
_entity_poly.pdbx_seq_one_letter_code
_entity_poly.pdbx_strand_id
1 'polypeptide(L)'
;MDDLPAQIQSLVARFIPALTNLKPVQADHLNDFAFNVNLKNPTPVARIFLPGFQCKDNTRFSGSYDASDQQVYVEGVSPQFAIGGSQYTGFTLKIQSRGDSVILSGDLEKVQLDRNNQFEGVNLDLVLTPNRLDTRLNWKNLKGQRNEGNIICQGQLFQDPRSKLAGSFAFPAAEFY
;
A
#
# COMPACT_ATOMS: atom_id res chain seq x y z
N MET A 1 17.32 -12.31 -15.70
CA MET A 1 16.08 -11.50 -15.78
C MET A 1 15.11 -11.84 -14.63
N ASP A 2 15.50 -12.70 -13.69
CA ASP A 2 14.66 -13.20 -12.57
C ASP A 2 14.77 -12.37 -11.27
N ASP A 3 15.48 -11.24 -11.27
CA ASP A 3 15.81 -10.52 -10.02
C ASP A 3 14.75 -9.54 -9.53
N LEU A 4 13.84 -9.07 -10.38
CA LEU A 4 12.89 -8.03 -9.98
C LEU A 4 11.93 -8.50 -8.86
N PRO A 5 11.33 -9.71 -8.93
CA PRO A 5 10.51 -10.21 -7.83
C PRO A 5 11.30 -10.36 -6.52
N ALA A 6 12.57 -10.80 -6.59
CA ALA A 6 13.44 -10.95 -5.42
C ALA A 6 13.82 -9.60 -4.81
N GLN A 7 14.13 -8.59 -5.62
CA GLN A 7 14.44 -7.24 -5.16
C GLN A 7 13.22 -6.55 -4.53
N ILE A 8 12.03 -6.73 -5.09
CA ILE A 8 10.77 -6.27 -4.48
C ILE A 8 10.55 -6.94 -3.12
N GLN A 9 10.80 -8.26 -3.01
CA GLN A 9 10.68 -8.98 -1.75
C GLN A 9 11.66 -8.47 -0.69
N SER A 10 12.93 -8.22 -1.06
CA SER A 10 13.93 -7.65 -0.15
C SER A 10 13.57 -6.24 0.30
N LEU A 11 12.97 -5.42 -0.57
CA LEU A 11 12.47 -4.10 -0.22
C LEU A 11 11.30 -4.18 0.78
N VAL A 12 10.33 -5.07 0.54
CA VAL A 12 9.22 -5.33 1.47
C VAL A 12 9.73 -5.85 2.82
N ALA A 13 10.69 -6.78 2.83
CA ALA A 13 11.28 -7.33 4.05
C ALA A 13 12.04 -6.28 4.87
N ARG A 14 12.64 -5.28 4.21
CA ARG A 14 13.32 -4.18 4.90
C ARG A 14 12.35 -3.22 5.58
N PHE A 15 11.31 -2.80 4.86
CA PHE A 15 10.40 -1.78 5.37
C PHE A 15 9.32 -2.36 6.28
N ILE A 16 8.88 -3.58 6.03
CA ILE A 16 7.90 -4.28 6.86
C ILE A 16 8.43 -5.67 7.22
N PRO A 17 9.50 -5.75 8.03
CA PRO A 17 10.11 -7.03 8.44
C PRO A 17 9.14 -7.91 9.21
N ALA A 18 8.11 -7.30 9.78
CA ALA A 18 6.99 -7.99 10.39
C ALA A 18 6.23 -8.85 9.37
N LEU A 19 5.99 -8.37 8.12
CA LEU A 19 5.17 -9.01 7.07
C LEU A 19 5.86 -10.18 6.33
N THR A 20 7.08 -10.57 6.69
CA THR A 20 7.78 -11.65 6.00
C THR A 20 8.35 -12.72 6.94
N ASN A 21 7.84 -13.95 6.86
CA ASN A 21 8.59 -15.18 7.20
C ASN A 21 9.61 -15.55 6.10
N LEU A 22 9.75 -14.70 5.07
CA LEU A 22 10.71 -14.87 4.00
C LEU A 22 12.09 -14.58 4.58
N LYS A 23 13.00 -15.57 4.55
CA LYS A 23 14.41 -15.28 4.73
C LYS A 23 14.77 -14.25 3.64
N PRO A 24 15.42 -13.13 3.98
CA PRO A 24 15.86 -12.18 2.97
C PRO A 24 16.64 -12.96 1.93
N VAL A 25 16.17 -12.94 0.68
CA VAL A 25 16.96 -13.46 -0.42
C VAL A 25 18.17 -12.55 -0.46
N GLN A 26 19.33 -13.12 -0.15
CA GLN A 26 20.61 -12.43 -0.33
C GLN A 26 20.73 -12.19 -1.83
N ALA A 27 20.25 -11.04 -2.28
CA ALA A 27 20.60 -10.56 -3.60
C ALA A 27 22.10 -10.28 -3.55
N ASP A 28 22.87 -10.96 -4.40
CA ASP A 28 24.32 -10.81 -4.42
C ASP A 28 24.74 -9.34 -4.64
N HIS A 29 23.85 -8.52 -5.22
CA HIS A 29 24.01 -7.09 -5.42
C HIS A 29 22.69 -6.33 -5.19
N LEU A 30 22.75 -5.22 -4.44
CA LEU A 30 21.70 -4.20 -4.46
C LEU A 30 21.89 -3.37 -5.73
N ASN A 31 20.92 -3.42 -6.64
CA ASN A 31 20.98 -2.71 -7.91
C ASN A 31 19.96 -1.58 -7.92
N ASP A 32 20.33 -0.48 -8.58
CA ASP A 32 19.36 0.53 -8.98
C ASP A 32 18.41 -0.08 -10.01
N PHE A 33 17.13 0.18 -9.86
CA PHE A 33 16.16 -0.22 -10.87
C PHE A 33 15.05 0.80 -11.02
N ALA A 34 14.56 0.92 -12.24
CA ALA A 34 13.33 1.65 -12.54
C ALA A 34 12.35 0.69 -13.19
N PHE A 35 11.07 0.87 -12.90
CA PHE A 35 10.01 0.07 -13.50
C PHE A 35 8.87 0.96 -13.98
N ASN A 36 8.21 0.50 -15.03
CA ASN A 36 6.96 1.06 -15.51
C ASN A 36 6.06 -0.09 -15.96
N VAL A 37 5.02 -0.32 -15.19
CA VAL A 37 4.05 -1.37 -15.39
C VAL A 37 2.74 -0.73 -15.81
N ASN A 38 2.33 -1.01 -17.04
CA ASN A 38 1.00 -0.65 -17.54
C ASN A 38 0.16 -1.91 -17.67
N LEU A 39 -0.84 -2.06 -16.81
CA LEU A 39 -1.71 -3.22 -16.78
C LEU A 39 -2.80 -3.05 -17.83
N LYS A 40 -2.74 -3.92 -18.85
CA LYS A 40 -3.81 -4.17 -19.82
C LYS A 40 -4.34 -5.57 -19.55
N ASN A 41 -5.59 -5.69 -19.10
CA ASN A 41 -6.21 -6.94 -18.69
C ASN A 41 -5.39 -7.77 -17.66
N PRO A 42 -5.15 -7.24 -16.45
CA PRO A 42 -4.28 -7.84 -15.43
C PRO A 42 -4.81 -9.15 -14.82
N THR A 43 -6.01 -9.55 -15.21
CA THR A 43 -6.74 -10.70 -14.67
C THR A 43 -5.92 -12.00 -14.55
N PRO A 44 -4.98 -12.35 -15.46
CA PRO A 44 -4.16 -13.55 -15.30
C PRO A 44 -2.98 -13.37 -14.31
N VAL A 45 -2.25 -12.27 -14.39
CA VAL A 45 -1.03 -12.03 -13.59
C VAL A 45 -1.38 -11.69 -12.14
N ALA A 46 -2.39 -10.85 -11.94
CA ALA A 46 -2.86 -10.47 -10.60
C ALA A 46 -3.39 -11.67 -9.80
N ARG A 47 -4.02 -12.66 -10.42
CA ARG A 47 -4.51 -13.86 -9.72
C ARG A 47 -3.41 -14.69 -9.07
N ILE A 48 -2.20 -14.66 -9.64
CA ILE A 48 -1.06 -15.45 -9.14
C ILE A 48 -0.50 -14.81 -7.86
N PHE A 49 -0.36 -13.48 -7.85
CA PHE A 49 0.26 -12.76 -6.74
C PHE A 49 -0.73 -12.25 -5.68
N LEU A 50 -1.97 -11.93 -6.08
CA LEU A 50 -3.01 -11.34 -5.24
C LEU A 50 -4.39 -11.94 -5.59
N PRO A 51 -4.73 -13.12 -5.05
CA PRO A 51 -6.03 -13.74 -5.28
C PRO A 51 -7.17 -12.79 -4.89
N GLY A 52 -8.08 -12.51 -5.82
CA GLY A 52 -9.21 -11.61 -5.60
C GLY A 52 -8.95 -10.14 -5.93
N PHE A 53 -7.74 -9.76 -6.35
CA PHE A 53 -7.48 -8.44 -6.91
C PHE A 53 -7.95 -8.36 -8.36
N GLN A 54 -8.76 -7.36 -8.66
CA GLN A 54 -9.20 -7.03 -10.01
C GLN A 54 -8.89 -5.56 -10.25
N CYS A 55 -8.34 -5.20 -11.39
CA CYS A 55 -8.23 -3.78 -11.76
C CYS A 55 -8.59 -3.58 -13.24
N LYS A 56 -9.08 -2.37 -13.53
CA LYS A 56 -9.42 -1.95 -14.88
C LYS A 56 -8.15 -1.69 -15.69
N ASP A 57 -8.32 -1.72 -17.01
CA ASP A 57 -7.32 -1.25 -17.95
C ASP A 57 -6.88 0.18 -17.64
N ASN A 58 -5.68 0.53 -18.09
CA ASN A 58 -5.03 1.82 -17.81
C ASN A 58 -4.66 2.01 -16.33
N THR A 59 -4.55 0.91 -15.58
CA THR A 59 -3.85 0.92 -14.29
C THR A 59 -2.36 0.96 -14.56
N ARG A 60 -1.67 1.99 -14.05
CA ARG A 60 -0.24 2.21 -14.24
C ARG A 60 0.45 2.34 -12.90
N PHE A 61 1.59 1.67 -12.78
CA PHE A 61 2.54 1.89 -11.70
C PHE A 61 3.90 2.18 -12.30
N SER A 62 4.57 3.20 -11.80
CA SER A 62 5.96 3.49 -12.16
C SER A 62 6.74 3.81 -10.91
N GLY A 63 8.03 3.52 -10.93
CA GLY A 63 8.84 3.79 -9.76
C GLY A 63 10.30 3.52 -10.02
N SER A 64 11.08 3.80 -8.99
CA SER A 64 12.51 3.58 -8.97
C SER A 64 12.96 3.21 -7.57
N TYR A 65 14.05 2.47 -7.53
CA TYR A 65 14.83 2.22 -6.34
C TYR A 65 16.27 2.61 -6.62
N ASP A 66 16.83 3.44 -5.75
CA ASP A 66 18.23 3.80 -5.71
C ASP A 66 18.89 2.98 -4.59
N ALA A 67 19.82 2.11 -4.93
CA ALA A 67 20.52 1.26 -3.98
C ALA A 67 21.55 2.02 -3.15
N SER A 68 22.12 3.09 -3.69
CA SER A 68 23.16 3.90 -3.05
C SER A 68 22.58 4.76 -1.92
N ASP A 69 21.49 5.47 -2.22
CA ASP A 69 20.77 6.31 -1.27
C ASP A 69 19.63 5.56 -0.58
N GLN A 70 19.41 4.30 -0.97
CA GLN A 70 18.40 3.41 -0.44
C GLN A 70 16.98 4.00 -0.55
N GLN A 71 16.76 4.80 -1.59
CA GLN A 71 15.50 5.51 -1.79
C GLN A 71 14.56 4.74 -2.70
N VAL A 72 13.30 4.63 -2.30
CA VAL A 72 12.21 4.13 -3.14
C VAL A 72 11.29 5.28 -3.54
N TYR A 73 10.86 5.24 -4.78
CA TYR A 73 9.80 6.10 -5.30
C TYR A 73 8.83 5.25 -6.10
N VAL A 74 7.54 5.40 -5.83
CA VAL A 74 6.48 4.75 -6.61
C VAL A 74 5.34 5.73 -6.81
N GLU A 75 4.83 5.79 -8.03
CA GLU A 75 3.56 6.41 -8.36
C GLU A 75 2.64 5.38 -8.99
N GLY A 76 1.36 5.48 -8.65
CA GLY A 76 0.33 4.60 -9.15
C GLY A 76 -0.92 5.37 -9.51
N VAL A 77 -1.56 4.99 -10.61
CA VAL A 77 -2.91 5.43 -10.94
C VAL A 77 -3.74 4.23 -11.37
N SER A 78 -4.99 4.17 -10.93
CA SER A 78 -5.95 3.18 -11.40
C SER A 78 -7.33 3.82 -11.55
N PRO A 79 -7.97 3.70 -12.74
CA PRO A 79 -9.34 4.15 -12.89
C PRO A 79 -10.29 3.44 -11.91
N GLN A 80 -10.08 2.14 -11.71
CA GLN A 80 -10.83 1.35 -10.75
C GLN A 80 -10.10 0.04 -10.43
N PHE A 81 -10.13 -0.35 -9.16
CA PHE A 81 -9.75 -1.69 -8.72
C PHE A 81 -10.74 -2.23 -7.69
N ALA A 82 -10.70 -3.54 -7.47
CA ALA A 82 -11.50 -4.25 -6.50
C ALA A 82 -10.66 -5.27 -5.76
N ILE A 83 -10.85 -5.34 -4.44
CA ILE A 83 -10.20 -6.29 -3.55
C ILE A 83 -11.14 -6.56 -2.37
N GLY A 84 -11.22 -7.81 -1.92
CA GLY A 84 -12.06 -8.17 -0.76
C GLY A 84 -13.55 -7.84 -0.92
N GLY A 85 -14.07 -7.82 -2.16
CA GLY A 85 -15.46 -7.46 -2.45
C GLY A 85 -15.75 -5.96 -2.48
N SER A 86 -14.81 -5.12 -2.04
CA SER A 86 -14.89 -3.67 -2.13
C SER A 86 -14.42 -3.17 -3.50
N GLN A 87 -14.97 -2.04 -3.96
CA GLN A 87 -14.56 -1.36 -5.18
C GLN A 87 -14.01 0.03 -4.88
N TYR A 88 -12.95 0.39 -5.58
CA TYR A 88 -12.17 1.60 -5.39
C TYR A 88 -12.03 2.28 -6.74
N THR A 89 -12.40 3.55 -6.84
CA THR A 89 -12.46 4.31 -8.09
C THR A 89 -11.61 5.57 -7.99
N GLY A 90 -10.94 5.92 -9.11
CA GLY A 90 -10.13 7.13 -9.21
C GLY A 90 -8.97 7.11 -8.24
N PHE A 91 -8.21 6.02 -8.24
CA PHE A 91 -7.09 5.81 -7.34
C PHE A 91 -5.84 6.50 -7.85
N THR A 92 -5.21 7.29 -6.98
CA THR A 92 -3.84 7.79 -7.15
C THR A 92 -3.03 7.39 -5.92
N LEU A 93 -1.75 7.09 -6.14
CA LEU A 93 -0.83 6.65 -5.11
C LEU A 93 0.52 7.29 -5.35
N LYS A 94 1.15 7.75 -4.28
CA LYS A 94 2.54 8.14 -4.25
C LYS A 94 3.19 7.51 -3.01
N ILE A 95 4.29 6.80 -3.22
CA ILE A 95 5.13 6.25 -2.17
C ILE A 95 6.52 6.83 -2.37
N GLN A 96 7.11 7.32 -1.29
CA GLN A 96 8.50 7.78 -1.30
C GLN A 96 9.13 7.42 0.04
N SER A 97 10.37 6.93 0.02
CA SER A 97 11.16 6.94 1.24
C SER A 97 11.77 8.32 1.49
N ARG A 98 12.09 8.59 2.75
CA ARG A 98 12.90 9.73 3.17
C ARG A 98 13.66 9.33 4.42
N GLY A 99 14.98 9.12 4.29
CA GLY A 99 15.78 8.52 5.35
C GLY A 99 15.21 7.16 5.77
N ASP A 100 14.95 6.99 7.06
CA ASP A 100 14.39 5.74 7.63
C ASP A 100 12.86 5.66 7.59
N SER A 101 12.21 6.53 6.83
CA SER A 101 10.75 6.57 6.71
C SER A 101 10.27 6.22 5.32
N VAL A 102 9.09 5.61 5.23
CA VAL A 102 8.32 5.47 3.98
C VAL A 102 7.02 6.23 4.16
N ILE A 103 6.78 7.17 3.25
CA ILE A 103 5.58 7.98 3.21
C ILE A 103 4.75 7.49 2.04
N LEU A 104 3.49 7.17 2.31
CA LEU A 104 2.49 6.85 1.31
C LEU A 104 1.39 7.89 1.38
N SER A 105 1.04 8.48 0.25
CA SER A 105 -0.15 9.31 0.08
C SER A 105 -0.99 8.71 -1.03
N GLY A 106 -2.27 8.47 -0.76
CA GLY A 106 -3.20 7.93 -1.73
C GLY A 106 -4.52 8.68 -1.70
N ASP A 107 -5.10 8.87 -2.89
CA ASP A 107 -6.41 9.47 -3.03
C ASP A 107 -7.32 8.52 -3.80
N LEU A 108 -8.59 8.58 -3.45
CA LEU A 108 -9.66 7.78 -4.02
C LEU A 108 -10.87 8.69 -4.21
N GLU A 109 -11.34 8.80 -5.44
CA GLU A 109 -12.59 9.50 -5.73
C GLU A 109 -13.76 8.84 -5.00
N LYS A 110 -13.80 7.50 -4.99
CA LYS A 110 -14.87 6.73 -4.35
C LYS A 110 -14.39 5.38 -3.83
N VAL A 111 -14.88 5.01 -2.65
CA VAL A 111 -14.78 3.67 -2.05
C VAL A 111 -16.19 3.12 -1.84
N GLN A 112 -16.48 1.96 -2.41
CA GLN A 112 -17.73 1.22 -2.23
C GLN A 112 -17.42 -0.07 -1.47
N LEU A 113 -17.82 -0.17 -0.20
CA LEU A 113 -17.58 -1.36 0.62
C LEU A 113 -18.61 -2.45 0.35
N ASP A 114 -19.87 -2.05 0.21
CA ASP A 114 -21.00 -2.91 -0.14
C ASP A 114 -22.09 -2.07 -0.84
N ARG A 115 -23.34 -2.57 -0.97
CA ARG A 115 -24.41 -1.84 -1.67
C ARG A 115 -24.84 -0.53 -1.01
N ASN A 116 -24.67 -0.41 0.30
CA ASN A 116 -25.19 0.70 1.09
C ASN A 116 -24.08 1.61 1.64
N ASN A 117 -22.87 1.08 1.78
CA ASN A 117 -21.74 1.80 2.35
C ASN A 117 -20.80 2.30 1.26
N GLN A 118 -20.79 3.62 1.06
CA GLN A 118 -19.85 4.31 0.18
C GLN A 118 -19.26 5.56 0.81
N PHE A 119 -18.02 5.86 0.42
CA PHE A 119 -17.30 7.07 0.75
C PHE A 119 -16.78 7.71 -0.53
N GLU A 120 -16.71 9.03 -0.56
CA GLU A 120 -16.21 9.85 -1.65
C GLU A 120 -15.12 10.79 -1.13
N GLY A 121 -14.20 11.16 -2.03
CA GLY A 121 -13.09 12.06 -1.69
C GLY A 121 -12.26 11.53 -0.53
N VAL A 122 -11.86 10.27 -0.62
CA VAL A 122 -11.09 9.58 0.42
C VAL A 122 -9.61 9.87 0.19
N ASN A 123 -8.91 10.30 1.22
CA ASN A 123 -7.47 10.52 1.24
C ASN A 123 -6.85 9.67 2.36
N LEU A 124 -5.74 9.00 2.05
CA LEU A 124 -5.00 8.14 2.94
C LEU A 124 -3.54 8.57 2.96
N ASP A 125 -3.06 9.01 4.12
CA ASP A 125 -1.64 9.22 4.37
C ASP A 125 -1.13 8.17 5.37
N LEU A 126 -0.05 7.49 5.01
CA LEU A 126 0.67 6.60 5.90
C LEU A 126 2.12 7.08 6.05
N VAL A 127 2.62 7.04 7.28
CA VAL A 127 4.04 7.22 7.57
C VAL A 127 4.52 5.99 8.33
N LEU A 128 5.36 5.21 7.66
CA LEU A 128 6.02 4.05 8.23
C LEU A 128 7.42 4.46 8.67
N THR A 129 7.73 4.23 9.93
CA THR A 129 9.07 4.39 10.53
C THR A 129 9.43 3.09 11.26
N PRO A 130 10.68 2.91 11.73
CA PRO A 130 11.05 1.70 12.44
C PRO A 130 10.09 1.42 13.61
N ASN A 131 9.40 0.28 13.56
CA ASN A 131 8.42 -0.21 14.54
C ASN A 131 7.15 0.65 14.72
N ARG A 132 6.86 1.61 13.84
CA ARG A 132 5.68 2.47 13.95
C ARG A 132 5.02 2.74 12.61
N LEU A 133 3.70 2.66 12.58
CA LEU A 133 2.87 3.04 11.45
C LEU A 133 1.90 4.14 11.89
N ASP A 134 2.06 5.34 11.36
CA ASP A 134 1.06 6.40 11.48
C ASP A 134 0.14 6.35 10.27
N THR A 135 -1.16 6.41 10.53
CA THR A 135 -2.22 6.36 9.53
C THR A 135 -3.13 7.57 9.72
N ARG A 136 -3.39 8.30 8.65
CA ARG A 136 -4.45 9.30 8.57
C ARG A 136 -5.36 8.95 7.41
N LEU A 137 -6.64 8.77 7.70
CA LEU A 137 -7.69 8.54 6.72
C LEU A 137 -8.72 9.66 6.82
N ASN A 138 -8.89 10.40 5.73
CA ASN A 138 -9.91 11.43 5.62
C ASN A 138 -10.93 11.03 4.55
N TRP A 139 -12.19 11.42 4.73
CA TRP A 139 -13.18 11.36 3.65
C TRP A 139 -14.08 12.58 3.69
N LYS A 140 -14.59 12.96 2.53
CA LYS A 140 -15.51 14.08 2.39
C LYS A 140 -16.58 13.78 1.35
N ASN A 141 -17.72 13.30 1.83
CA ASN A 141 -18.88 13.00 0.99
C ASN A 141 -19.60 14.30 0.64
N LEU A 142 -19.30 14.85 -0.54
CA LEU A 142 -19.89 16.10 -1.01
C LEU A 142 -21.23 15.92 -1.71
N LYS A 143 -21.55 14.69 -2.16
CA LYS A 143 -22.78 14.34 -2.87
C LYS A 143 -23.65 13.40 -2.02
N GLY A 144 -24.97 13.59 -2.06
CA GLY A 144 -25.91 12.79 -1.27
C GLY A 144 -25.97 13.21 0.20
N GLN A 145 -25.93 12.23 1.13
CA GLN A 145 -25.81 12.54 2.57
C GLN A 145 -24.41 13.07 2.86
N ARG A 146 -24.34 14.37 3.16
CA ARG A 146 -23.08 15.03 3.50
C ARG A 146 -22.57 14.51 4.83
N ASN A 147 -21.39 13.91 4.78
CA ASN A 147 -20.61 13.58 5.96
C ASN A 147 -19.13 13.69 5.62
N GLU A 148 -18.33 13.98 6.63
CA GLU A 148 -16.88 13.98 6.55
C GLU A 148 -16.35 13.37 7.83
N GLY A 149 -15.13 12.87 7.76
CA GLY A 149 -14.47 12.32 8.93
C GLY A 149 -12.98 12.23 8.73
N ASN A 150 -12.30 12.14 9.85
CA ASN A 150 -10.87 12.03 9.94
C ASN A 150 -10.56 11.00 11.02
N ILE A 151 -9.87 9.94 10.62
CA ILE A 151 -9.35 8.92 11.53
C ILE A 151 -7.84 9.07 11.53
N ILE A 152 -7.29 9.34 12.70
CA ILE A 152 -5.85 9.31 12.93
C ILE A 152 -5.56 8.14 13.86
N CYS A 153 -4.64 7.29 13.42
CA CYS A 153 -4.29 6.06 14.10
C CYS A 153 -2.78 5.91 14.12
N GLN A 154 -2.24 5.48 15.26
CA GLN A 154 -0.83 5.15 15.39
C GLN A 154 -0.71 3.71 15.86
N GLY A 155 -0.10 2.85 15.03
CA GLY A 155 0.20 1.47 15.37
C GLY A 155 1.67 1.29 15.75
N GLN A 156 1.92 0.39 16.70
CA GLN A 156 3.25 -0.16 16.91
C GLN A 156 3.37 -1.52 16.21
N LEU A 157 4.51 -1.74 15.56
CA LEU A 157 4.85 -2.98 14.87
C LEU A 157 5.88 -3.73 15.71
N PHE A 158 5.57 -4.99 16.02
CA PHE A 158 6.48 -5.89 16.72
C PHE A 158 6.36 -7.31 16.15
N GLN A 159 7.43 -8.08 16.25
CA GLN A 159 7.39 -9.50 15.91
C GLN A 159 6.70 -10.27 17.04
N ASP A 160 5.60 -10.95 16.74
CA ASP A 160 4.97 -11.91 17.64
C ASP A 160 5.47 -13.33 17.32
N PRO A 161 6.24 -13.98 18.22
CA PRO A 161 6.75 -15.33 18.01
C PRO A 161 5.66 -16.41 17.87
N ARG A 162 4.42 -16.10 18.25
CA ARG A 162 3.27 -17.04 18.23
C ARG A 162 2.35 -16.85 17.03
N SER A 163 2.53 -15.79 16.27
CA SER A 163 1.71 -15.48 15.10
C SER A 163 2.23 -16.22 13.85
N LYS A 164 1.35 -16.94 13.14
CA LYS A 164 1.64 -17.43 11.77
C LYS A 164 1.48 -16.34 10.71
N LEU A 165 0.84 -15.23 11.07
CA LEU A 165 0.78 -14.04 10.25
C LEU A 165 2.02 -13.20 10.52
N ALA A 166 2.55 -12.68 9.44
CA ALA A 166 3.73 -11.88 9.51
C ALA A 166 3.32 -10.50 10.06
N GLY A 167 3.57 -10.28 11.35
CA GLY A 167 3.31 -9.03 12.07
C GLY A 167 1.98 -8.98 12.79
N SER A 168 2.02 -8.48 14.03
CA SER A 168 0.84 -8.16 14.83
C SER A 168 0.74 -6.64 14.97
N PHE A 169 -0.46 -6.10 14.78
CA PHE A 169 -0.75 -4.67 14.96
C PHE A 169 -1.38 -4.47 16.34
N ALA A 170 -0.81 -3.58 17.15
CA ALA A 170 -1.50 -3.05 18.31
C ALA A 170 -1.96 -1.62 17.99
N PHE A 171 -3.28 -1.41 18.03
CA PHE A 171 -3.87 -0.09 18.03
C PHE A 171 -4.06 0.34 19.50
N PRO A 172 -3.50 1.48 19.95
CA PRO A 172 -3.99 2.10 21.16
C PRO A 172 -5.47 2.46 20.96
N ALA A 173 -6.25 2.46 22.05
CA ALA A 173 -7.67 2.75 22.00
C ALA A 173 -7.94 4.02 21.17
N ALA A 174 -8.78 3.90 20.14
CA ALA A 174 -9.17 5.05 19.33
C ALA A 174 -10.00 6.01 20.20
N GLU A 175 -9.50 7.24 20.39
CA GLU A 175 -10.30 8.33 20.92
C GLU A 175 -11.10 8.93 19.77
N PHE A 176 -12.43 8.77 19.81
CA PHE A 176 -13.35 9.48 18.93
C PHE A 176 -13.64 10.84 19.58
N TYR A 177 -13.27 11.93 18.89
CA TYR A 177 -13.65 13.30 19.25
C TYR A 177 -14.86 13.75 18.42
#